data_AF-Q8LG03-F1
#
_entry.id   AF-Q8LG03-F1
#
_cell.length_a   1.000
_cell.length_b   1.000
_cell.length_c   1.000
_cell.angle_alpha   90.00
_cell.angle_beta   90.00
_cell.angle_gamma   90.00
#
_symmetry.space_group_name_H-M   'P 1'
#
loop_
_entity.id
_entity.type
_entity.pdbx_description
1 polymer ?
#
loop_
_entity_poly.entity_id
_entity_poly.type
_entity_poly.pdbx_seq_one_letter_code
_entity_poly.pdbx_strand_id
1 'polypeptide(L)'
;MDFVNNLDTDTSLSILSCLDDPSDIVRASAVSRSWRQFVVKYSLSKNLCLKLFHQLSNVDHIIETSNDRNGESSEAGSSSLMDTRLLEKEHRAFALLARGCMSSPIESCIADAIRASSTDNYPVESILNTLEKRDRIGRTPSYWSSTGQHKTTVPESLLYKLIGDLCLITEVSIHPFQAYFQRGHPIYSSHYVRFRLGHEKDNSPHYNNSQDKKGEPGKSSIESNYVWTYTSQEFSMAQENRLQSFQLPEPVLCIGGYLLVEFLGRVQTQEMDGQYYICVSHVKVEGRSLAKSFRVENVDDNGKFGLKVLSYNDPKKMEEMDAEAGQDMDAEAGQSQLRNLEQLLNLLHRHPLDVVDYVWPDESDDEYAESEDEAEP
;
A
#
# COMPACT_ATOMS: atom_id res chain seq x y z
N MET A 1 -34.52 -32.08 -11.09
CA MET A 1 -33.88 -32.35 -12.39
C MET A 1 -32.75 -31.38 -12.53
N ASP A 2 -31.54 -31.88 -12.73
CA ASP A 2 -30.35 -31.06 -12.85
C ASP A 2 -30.09 -30.80 -14.35
N PHE A 3 -30.19 -29.55 -14.82
CA PHE A 3 -30.02 -29.28 -16.26
C PHE A 3 -28.61 -29.66 -16.73
N VAL A 4 -27.60 -29.56 -15.87
CA VAL A 4 -26.21 -29.89 -16.22
C VAL A 4 -26.08 -31.37 -16.58
N ASN A 5 -26.99 -32.22 -16.10
CA ASN A 5 -27.09 -33.63 -16.47
C ASN A 5 -28.04 -33.89 -17.66
N ASN A 6 -28.82 -32.90 -18.08
CA ASN A 6 -29.81 -33.01 -19.16
C ASN A 6 -29.37 -32.34 -20.47
N LEU A 7 -28.42 -31.40 -20.41
CA LEU A 7 -27.81 -30.76 -21.57
C LEU A 7 -26.45 -31.40 -21.85
N ASP A 8 -25.95 -31.24 -23.08
CA ASP A 8 -24.57 -31.58 -23.38
C ASP A 8 -23.60 -30.63 -22.64
N THR A 9 -22.35 -31.06 -22.56
CA THR A 9 -21.30 -30.34 -21.82
C THR A 9 -21.05 -28.95 -22.39
N ASP A 10 -21.01 -28.81 -23.72
CA ASP A 10 -20.64 -27.54 -24.36
C ASP A 10 -21.75 -26.50 -24.18
N THR A 11 -23.02 -26.93 -24.28
CA THR A 11 -24.17 -26.08 -23.99
C THR A 11 -24.19 -25.65 -22.51
N SER A 12 -23.96 -26.58 -21.58
CA SER A 12 -23.92 -26.27 -20.15
C SER A 12 -22.79 -25.30 -19.80
N LEU A 13 -21.61 -25.51 -20.39
CA LEU A 13 -20.46 -24.64 -20.23
C LEU A 13 -20.74 -23.24 -20.78
N SER A 14 -21.29 -23.15 -21.99
CA SER A 14 -21.64 -21.87 -22.61
C SER A 14 -22.61 -21.07 -21.75
N ILE A 15 -23.64 -21.71 -21.18
CA ILE A 15 -24.62 -21.06 -20.29
C ILE A 15 -23.94 -20.56 -19.00
N LEU A 16 -23.17 -21.42 -18.33
CA LEU A 16 -22.55 -21.06 -17.05
C LEU A 16 -21.38 -20.09 -17.21
N SER A 17 -20.71 -20.06 -18.36
CA SER A 17 -19.69 -19.07 -18.69
C SER A 17 -20.24 -17.66 -18.94
N CYS A 18 -21.56 -17.50 -19.06
CA CYS A 18 -22.20 -16.18 -19.09
C CYS A 18 -22.36 -15.54 -17.69
N LEU A 19 -22.02 -16.25 -16.61
CA LEU A 19 -22.07 -15.70 -15.25
C LEU A 19 -20.87 -14.76 -15.02
N ASP A 20 -21.15 -13.45 -14.99
CA ASP A 20 -20.12 -12.40 -14.84
C ASP A 20 -19.96 -11.90 -13.39
N ASP A 21 -20.88 -12.25 -12.47
CA ASP A 21 -20.73 -12.00 -11.03
C ASP A 21 -20.12 -13.23 -10.33
N PRO A 22 -18.99 -13.11 -9.61
CA PRO A 22 -18.40 -14.19 -8.83
C PRO A 22 -19.39 -14.84 -7.86
N SER A 23 -20.32 -14.06 -7.32
CA SER A 23 -21.37 -14.53 -6.43
C SER A 23 -22.33 -15.48 -7.14
N ASP A 24 -22.62 -15.27 -8.42
CA ASP A 24 -23.46 -16.18 -9.21
C ASP A 24 -22.78 -17.52 -9.46
N ILE A 25 -21.47 -17.54 -9.71
CA ILE A 25 -20.72 -18.80 -9.83
C ILE A 25 -20.75 -19.58 -8.52
N VAL A 26 -20.58 -18.91 -7.38
CA VAL A 26 -20.68 -19.56 -6.06
C VAL A 26 -22.10 -20.06 -5.79
N ARG A 27 -23.13 -19.28 -6.13
CA ARG A 27 -24.54 -19.70 -6.02
C ARG A 27 -24.85 -20.89 -6.92
N ALA A 28 -24.33 -20.91 -8.15
CA ALA A 28 -24.44 -22.02 -9.08
C ALA A 28 -23.86 -23.31 -8.47
N SER A 29 -22.68 -23.23 -7.86
CA SER A 29 -22.08 -24.35 -7.11
C SER A 29 -22.92 -24.84 -5.92
N ALA A 30 -23.84 -24.04 -5.40
CA ALA A 30 -24.71 -24.42 -4.28
C ALA A 30 -26.02 -25.10 -4.71
N VAL A 31 -26.36 -25.08 -6.01
CA VAL A 31 -27.63 -25.65 -6.52
C VAL A 31 -27.69 -27.16 -6.36
N SER A 32 -26.63 -27.87 -6.73
CA SER A 32 -26.54 -29.34 -6.64
C SER A 32 -25.07 -29.82 -6.61
N ARG A 33 -24.86 -31.09 -6.27
CA ARG A 33 -23.53 -31.71 -6.38
C ARG A 33 -23.00 -31.74 -7.82
N SER A 34 -23.86 -32.02 -8.81
CA SER A 34 -23.44 -32.05 -10.22
C SER A 34 -23.08 -30.65 -10.73
N TRP A 35 -23.79 -29.59 -10.31
CA TRP A 35 -23.39 -28.21 -10.63
C TRP A 35 -22.05 -27.87 -10.00
N ARG A 36 -21.85 -28.16 -8.72
CA ARG A 36 -20.57 -27.93 -8.04
C ARG A 36 -19.43 -28.61 -8.77
N GLN A 37 -19.60 -29.90 -9.10
CA GLN A 37 -18.60 -30.67 -9.84
C GLN A 37 -18.33 -30.06 -11.22
N PHE A 38 -19.36 -29.61 -11.93
CA PHE A 38 -19.21 -28.98 -13.23
C PHE A 38 -18.45 -27.65 -13.13
N VAL A 39 -18.85 -26.76 -12.23
CA VAL A 39 -18.19 -25.46 -11.99
C VAL A 39 -16.71 -25.64 -11.64
N VAL A 40 -16.40 -26.62 -10.77
CA VAL A 40 -15.02 -26.94 -10.36
C VAL A 40 -14.24 -27.56 -11.52
N LYS A 41 -14.80 -28.55 -12.21
CA LYS A 41 -14.14 -29.29 -13.31
C LYS A 41 -13.76 -28.37 -14.47
N TYR A 42 -14.60 -27.39 -14.78
CA TYR A 42 -14.36 -26.43 -15.87
C TYR A 42 -13.79 -25.09 -15.38
N SER A 43 -13.32 -25.03 -14.12
CA SER A 43 -12.59 -23.90 -13.54
C SER A 43 -13.28 -22.54 -13.72
N LEU A 44 -14.61 -22.48 -13.65
CA LEU A 44 -15.36 -21.27 -14.02
C LEU A 44 -14.96 -20.05 -13.19
N SER A 45 -14.70 -20.23 -11.88
CA SER A 45 -14.23 -19.14 -11.02
C SER A 45 -12.86 -18.60 -11.45
N LYS A 46 -11.94 -19.49 -11.86
CA LYS A 46 -10.62 -19.11 -12.38
C LYS A 46 -10.77 -18.35 -13.69
N ASN A 47 -11.58 -18.87 -14.60
CA ASN A 47 -11.84 -18.24 -15.89
C ASN A 47 -12.45 -16.85 -15.74
N LEU A 48 -13.43 -16.68 -14.84
CA LEU A 48 -13.99 -15.36 -14.53
C LEU A 48 -12.92 -14.42 -13.95
N CYS A 49 -12.12 -14.90 -12.99
CA CYS A 49 -11.01 -14.12 -12.42
C CYS A 49 -10.05 -13.63 -13.50
N LEU A 50 -9.63 -14.50 -14.43
CA LEU A 50 -8.71 -14.17 -15.53
C LEU A 50 -9.33 -13.21 -16.55
N LYS A 51 -10.65 -13.32 -16.79
CA LYS A 51 -11.39 -12.39 -17.65
C LYS A 51 -11.42 -10.99 -17.05
N LEU A 52 -11.59 -10.89 -15.72
CA LEU A 52 -11.65 -9.61 -15.02
C LEU A 52 -10.27 -9.01 -14.78
N PHE A 53 -9.28 -9.83 -14.44
CA PHE A 53 -7.93 -9.41 -14.05
C PHE A 53 -6.90 -10.34 -14.71
N HIS A 54 -6.52 -10.01 -15.95
CA HIS A 54 -5.62 -10.84 -16.75
C HIS A 54 -4.27 -11.11 -16.05
N GLN A 55 -3.81 -10.19 -15.19
CA GLN A 55 -2.56 -10.33 -14.44
C GLN A 55 -2.55 -11.58 -13.53
N LEU A 56 -3.71 -12.14 -13.19
CA LEU A 56 -3.86 -13.38 -12.43
C LEU A 56 -3.46 -14.63 -13.22
N SER A 57 -3.17 -14.53 -14.53
CA SER A 57 -2.58 -15.63 -15.30
C SER A 57 -1.21 -16.05 -14.76
N ASN A 58 -0.56 -15.16 -14.01
CA ASN A 58 0.74 -15.37 -13.42
C ASN A 58 0.69 -16.14 -12.09
N VAL A 59 -0.49 -16.46 -11.56
CA VAL A 59 -0.61 -17.35 -10.40
C VAL A 59 -0.12 -18.75 -10.81
N ASP A 60 1.01 -19.17 -10.24
CA ASP A 60 1.63 -20.46 -10.56
C ASP A 60 1.01 -21.61 -9.76
N HIS A 61 0.79 -21.39 -8.47
CA HIS A 61 0.17 -22.37 -7.57
C HIS A 61 -0.53 -21.68 -6.40
N ILE A 62 -1.47 -22.40 -5.80
CA ILE A 62 -2.22 -21.92 -4.61
C ILE A 62 -1.74 -22.68 -3.37
N ILE A 63 -1.43 -21.93 -2.32
CA ILE A 63 -0.98 -22.43 -1.02
C ILE A 63 -2.08 -22.14 0.00
N GLU A 64 -2.57 -23.15 0.71
CA GLU A 64 -3.50 -22.94 1.82
C GLU A 64 -2.74 -23.06 3.13
N THR A 65 -2.98 -22.13 4.05
CA THR A 65 -2.46 -22.23 5.41
C THR A 65 -3.23 -23.35 6.12
N SER A 66 -2.63 -24.53 6.24
CA SER A 66 -3.29 -25.70 6.84
C SER A 66 -3.49 -25.47 8.34
N ASN A 67 -4.68 -25.01 8.75
CA ASN A 67 -5.09 -25.05 10.15
C ASN A 67 -5.57 -26.44 10.60
N ASP A 68 -5.80 -27.35 9.66
CA ASP A 68 -6.15 -28.74 9.96
C ASP A 68 -4.91 -29.64 9.92
N ARG A 69 -4.31 -29.84 11.10
CA ARG A 69 -3.36 -30.94 11.38
C ARG A 69 -4.02 -32.34 11.37
N ASN A 70 -5.22 -32.47 10.79
CA ASN A 70 -5.96 -33.71 10.71
C ASN A 70 -6.12 -34.12 9.25
N GLY A 71 -5.15 -34.84 8.68
CA GLY A 71 -5.41 -35.59 7.45
C GLY A 71 -4.27 -35.79 6.44
N GLU A 72 -3.02 -35.43 6.73
CA GLU A 72 -1.90 -36.01 5.98
C GLU A 72 -1.61 -37.43 6.50
N SER A 73 -2.61 -38.32 6.35
CA SER A 73 -2.31 -39.74 6.27
C SER A 73 -1.69 -39.97 4.90
N SER A 74 -0.43 -40.38 4.90
CA SER A 74 0.28 -40.98 3.77
C SER A 74 -0.46 -42.22 3.27
N GLU A 75 -1.58 -42.03 2.59
CA GLU A 75 -2.18 -43.02 1.72
C GLU A 75 -1.85 -42.63 0.30
N ALA A 76 -1.33 -43.58 -0.46
CA ALA A 76 -1.06 -43.47 -1.88
C ALA A 76 -2.35 -43.11 -2.62
N GLY A 77 -2.64 -41.80 -2.71
CA GLY A 77 -3.82 -41.28 -3.37
C GLY A 77 -3.73 -41.56 -4.85
N SER A 78 -4.79 -42.16 -5.42
CA SER A 78 -5.02 -42.16 -6.86
C SER A 78 -4.86 -40.74 -7.40
N SER A 79 -4.13 -40.56 -8.51
CA SER A 79 -3.87 -39.26 -9.13
C SER A 79 -5.16 -38.43 -9.30
N SER A 80 -6.26 -39.10 -9.66
CA SER A 80 -7.57 -38.43 -9.85
C SER A 80 -8.15 -37.77 -8.59
N LEU A 81 -7.88 -38.32 -7.40
CA LEU A 81 -8.35 -37.73 -6.14
C LEU A 81 -7.54 -36.47 -5.79
N MET A 82 -6.23 -36.49 -6.05
CA MET A 82 -5.38 -35.32 -5.87
C MET A 82 -5.77 -34.21 -6.85
N ASP A 83 -6.02 -34.54 -8.11
CA ASP A 83 -6.48 -33.58 -9.13
C ASP A 83 -7.81 -32.92 -8.72
N THR A 84 -8.76 -33.72 -8.20
CA THR A 84 -10.06 -33.19 -7.75
C THR A 84 -9.90 -32.22 -6.58
N ARG A 85 -9.08 -32.56 -5.58
CA ARG A 85 -8.81 -31.68 -4.43
C ARG A 85 -8.12 -30.39 -4.86
N LEU A 86 -7.20 -30.47 -5.82
CA LEU A 86 -6.53 -29.29 -6.38
C LEU A 86 -7.54 -28.36 -7.07
N LEU A 87 -8.43 -28.91 -7.92
CA LEU A 87 -9.47 -28.12 -8.59
C LEU A 87 -10.45 -27.48 -7.60
N GLU A 88 -10.83 -28.20 -6.53
CA GLU A 88 -11.67 -27.62 -5.48
C GLU A 88 -10.95 -26.48 -4.73
N LYS A 89 -9.65 -26.64 -4.45
CA LYS A 89 -8.81 -25.57 -3.89
C LYS A 89 -8.75 -24.36 -4.82
N GLU A 90 -8.45 -24.57 -6.10
CA GLU A 90 -8.43 -23.49 -7.09
C GLU A 90 -9.78 -22.78 -7.19
N HIS A 91 -10.88 -23.53 -7.26
CA HIS A 91 -12.22 -22.96 -7.32
C HIS A 91 -12.50 -22.03 -6.13
N ARG A 92 -12.18 -22.46 -4.90
CA ARG A 92 -12.39 -21.65 -3.69
C ARG A 92 -11.52 -20.39 -3.69
N ALA A 93 -10.24 -20.53 -3.98
CA ALA A 93 -9.29 -19.42 -3.99
C ALA A 93 -9.66 -18.38 -5.05
N PHE A 94 -9.91 -18.79 -6.30
CA PHE A 94 -10.28 -17.86 -7.37
C PHE A 94 -11.67 -17.25 -7.18
N ALA A 95 -12.64 -17.99 -6.60
CA ALA A 95 -13.95 -17.42 -6.26
C ALA A 95 -13.81 -16.31 -5.21
N LEU A 96 -13.03 -16.55 -4.16
CA LEU A 96 -12.77 -15.55 -3.13
C LEU A 96 -11.98 -14.36 -3.69
N LEU A 97 -11.00 -14.61 -4.56
CA LEU A 97 -10.18 -13.59 -5.18
C LEU A 97 -11.00 -12.65 -6.07
N ALA A 98 -11.84 -13.21 -6.95
CA ALA A 98 -12.74 -12.43 -7.79
C ALA A 98 -13.69 -11.59 -6.94
N ARG A 99 -14.23 -12.20 -5.87
CA ARG A 99 -15.12 -11.53 -4.94
C ARG A 99 -14.43 -10.39 -4.20
N GLY A 100 -13.20 -10.59 -3.70
CA GLY A 100 -12.44 -9.53 -3.03
C GLY A 100 -12.18 -8.35 -3.96
N CYS A 101 -11.80 -8.62 -5.20
CA CYS A 101 -11.57 -7.59 -6.20
C CYS A 101 -12.85 -6.79 -6.55
N MET A 102 -14.03 -7.40 -6.47
CA MET A 102 -15.28 -6.74 -6.86
C MET A 102 -16.09 -6.16 -5.68
N SER A 103 -15.94 -6.70 -4.48
CA SER A 103 -16.86 -6.45 -3.37
C SER A 103 -16.23 -5.89 -2.10
N SER A 104 -14.91 -6.00 -1.89
CA SER A 104 -14.23 -5.41 -0.72
C SER A 104 -14.28 -3.89 -0.77
N PRO A 105 -14.52 -3.14 0.31
CA PRO A 105 -14.53 -1.69 0.27
C PRO A 105 -13.32 -1.05 -0.41
N ILE A 106 -13.57 0.11 -0.99
CA ILE A 106 -12.53 0.97 -1.52
C ILE A 106 -12.01 1.82 -0.36
N GLU A 107 -10.73 1.69 -0.07
CA GLU A 107 -10.06 2.34 1.05
C GLU A 107 -8.68 2.88 0.64
N SER A 108 -8.05 3.64 1.54
CA SER A 108 -6.68 4.08 1.36
C SER A 108 -5.74 2.88 1.42
N CYS A 109 -4.95 2.66 0.38
CA CYS A 109 -4.09 1.49 0.24
C CYS A 109 -2.62 1.76 0.62
N ILE A 110 -2.20 2.99 0.94
CA ILE A 110 -0.83 3.26 1.38
C ILE A 110 -0.65 2.81 2.84
N ALA A 111 0.36 1.98 3.08
CA ALA A 111 0.81 1.62 4.43
C ALA A 111 1.96 2.52 4.89
N ASP A 112 2.93 2.77 4.01
CA ASP A 112 4.16 3.47 4.37
C ASP A 112 4.79 4.22 3.19
N ALA A 113 5.57 5.24 3.52
CA ALA A 113 6.40 5.99 2.59
C ALA A 113 7.84 5.48 2.67
N ILE A 114 8.37 4.99 1.55
CA ILE A 114 9.67 4.31 1.52
C ILE A 114 10.79 5.29 1.19
N ARG A 115 10.66 6.02 0.08
CA ARG A 115 11.75 6.88 -0.40
C ARG A 115 11.29 7.94 -1.39
N ALA A 116 11.92 9.11 -1.33
CA ALA A 116 11.92 10.07 -2.42
C ALA A 116 13.20 9.94 -3.28
N SER A 117 13.16 10.34 -4.54
CA SER A 117 14.37 10.46 -5.38
C SER A 117 15.33 11.52 -4.86
N SER A 118 14.79 12.60 -4.30
CA SER A 118 15.55 13.66 -3.63
C SER A 118 14.72 14.26 -2.49
N THR A 119 15.38 14.97 -1.59
CA THR A 119 14.72 15.78 -0.57
C THR A 119 15.59 17.00 -0.29
N ASP A 120 15.01 18.20 -0.29
CA ASP A 120 15.75 19.45 -0.08
C ASP A 120 16.20 19.58 1.38
N ASN A 121 15.26 19.82 2.30
CA ASN A 121 15.56 20.01 3.73
C ASN A 121 15.18 18.78 4.56
N TYR A 122 15.93 17.68 4.46
CA TYR A 122 15.67 16.48 5.26
C TYR A 122 16.02 16.69 6.76
N PRO A 123 15.20 16.22 7.72
CA PRO A 123 13.94 15.48 7.58
C PRO A 123 12.69 16.38 7.51
N VAL A 124 12.86 17.70 7.57
CA VAL A 124 11.77 18.69 7.62
C VAL A 124 10.83 18.57 6.41
N GLU A 125 11.35 18.32 5.22
CA GLU A 125 10.56 18.21 3.98
C GLU A 125 10.53 16.76 3.45
N SER A 126 10.54 15.78 4.37
CA SER A 126 10.53 14.36 4.06
C SER A 126 9.24 13.88 3.38
N ILE A 127 9.36 12.80 2.60
CA ILE A 127 8.23 12.03 2.04
C ILE A 127 7.21 11.62 3.11
N LEU A 128 7.64 11.41 4.36
CA LEU A 128 6.74 11.05 5.47
C LEU A 128 5.61 12.06 5.66
N ASN A 129 5.84 13.35 5.37
CA ASN A 129 4.81 14.39 5.45
C ASN A 129 3.66 14.15 4.46
N THR A 130 3.89 13.43 3.36
CA THR A 130 2.86 13.14 2.34
C THR A 130 1.80 12.12 2.79
N LEU A 131 2.07 11.39 3.88
CA LEU A 131 1.09 10.51 4.50
C LEU A 131 0.02 11.33 5.24
N GLU A 132 0.34 12.57 5.64
CA GLU A 132 -0.60 13.46 6.30
C GLU A 132 -1.56 14.09 5.30
N LYS A 133 -2.85 14.03 5.62
CA LYS A 133 -3.89 14.66 4.78
C LYS A 133 -3.82 16.19 4.79
N ARG A 134 -3.26 16.76 5.86
CA ARG A 134 -3.20 18.22 6.06
C ARG A 134 -1.85 18.73 5.59
N ASP A 135 -1.87 19.86 4.87
CA ASP A 135 -0.66 20.60 4.48
C ASP A 135 -0.06 21.41 5.66
N ARG A 136 -0.64 21.27 6.86
CA ARG A 136 -0.22 21.92 8.11
C ARG A 136 -0.41 21.02 9.31
N ILE A 137 0.61 20.97 10.17
CA ILE A 137 0.53 20.44 11.52
C ILE A 137 0.73 21.60 12.50
N GLY A 138 -0.37 22.05 13.10
CA GLY A 138 -0.39 23.30 13.86
C GLY A 138 -0.09 24.51 12.97
N ARG A 139 1.02 25.20 13.21
CA ARG A 139 1.50 26.31 12.38
C ARG A 139 2.54 25.88 11.34
N THR A 140 3.00 24.65 11.42
CA THR A 140 4.13 24.16 10.63
C THR A 140 3.63 23.58 9.32
N PRO A 141 4.18 23.99 8.16
CA PRO A 141 3.92 23.33 6.90
C PRO A 141 4.22 21.82 6.93
N SER A 142 3.38 21.02 6.27
CA SER A 142 3.56 19.58 6.08
C SER A 142 3.55 19.27 4.58
N TYR A 143 4.74 19.02 4.03
CA TYR A 143 4.92 18.66 2.63
C TYR A 143 6.27 17.96 2.43
N TRP A 144 6.38 17.19 1.36
CA TRP A 144 7.66 16.79 0.79
C TRP A 144 8.14 17.83 -0.22
N SER A 145 9.46 18.06 -0.29
CA SER A 145 10.11 18.94 -1.27
C SER A 145 11.27 18.23 -1.94
N SER A 146 11.32 18.24 -3.28
CA SER A 146 12.48 17.81 -4.05
C SER A 146 13.67 18.74 -3.88
N THR A 147 14.89 18.31 -4.16
CA THR A 147 15.99 19.27 -4.38
C THR A 147 15.75 20.13 -5.63
N GLY A 148 16.33 21.34 -5.62
CA GLY A 148 16.27 22.27 -6.74
C GLY A 148 16.96 21.73 -8.00
N GLN A 149 16.40 22.05 -9.16
CA GLN A 149 16.97 21.72 -10.47
C GLN A 149 16.93 22.91 -11.43
N HIS A 150 17.94 23.05 -12.28
CA HIS A 150 17.94 24.06 -13.34
C HIS A 150 17.12 23.66 -14.59
N LYS A 151 16.84 22.37 -14.76
CA LYS A 151 16.12 21.83 -15.93
C LYS A 151 14.75 21.33 -15.52
N THR A 152 13.72 21.75 -16.24
CA THR A 152 12.33 21.30 -16.03
C THR A 152 12.14 19.83 -16.34
N THR A 153 13.01 19.23 -17.16
CA THR A 153 12.91 17.84 -17.63
C THR A 153 13.43 16.81 -16.62
N VAL A 154 14.04 17.23 -15.51
CA VAL A 154 14.55 16.29 -14.50
C VAL A 154 13.37 15.81 -13.64
N PRO A 155 12.99 14.52 -13.70
CA PRO A 155 11.84 14.02 -12.97
C PRO A 155 12.13 13.89 -11.48
N GLU A 156 11.07 13.74 -10.69
CA GLU A 156 11.12 13.30 -9.30
C GLU A 156 10.20 12.10 -9.10
N SER A 157 10.43 11.35 -8.03
CA SER A 157 9.65 10.16 -7.72
C SER A 157 9.49 9.94 -6.22
N LEU A 158 8.31 9.47 -5.82
CA LEU A 158 7.99 9.04 -4.47
C LEU A 158 7.55 7.58 -4.49
N LEU A 159 8.22 6.77 -3.68
CA LEU A 159 7.98 5.33 -3.55
C LEU A 159 7.21 5.05 -2.27
N TYR A 160 6.11 4.30 -2.40
CA TYR A 160 5.24 3.89 -1.31
C TYR A 160 5.09 2.38 -1.27
N LYS A 161 4.85 1.87 -0.06
CA LYS A 161 4.41 0.49 0.19
C LYS A 161 2.92 0.49 0.45
N LEU A 162 2.23 -0.46 -0.17
CA LEU A 162 0.79 -0.67 0.00
C LEU A 162 0.51 -1.57 1.21
N ILE A 163 -0.72 -1.52 1.71
CA ILE A 163 -1.20 -2.32 2.86
C ILE A 163 -1.08 -3.83 2.61
N GLY A 164 -1.27 -4.25 1.35
CA GLY A 164 -1.11 -5.63 0.92
C GLY A 164 -0.08 -5.75 -0.19
N ASP A 165 0.50 -6.95 -0.29
CA ASP A 165 1.22 -7.39 -1.49
C ASP A 165 0.26 -7.65 -2.66
N LEU A 166 -1.05 -7.73 -2.40
CA LEU A 166 -2.08 -7.81 -3.42
C LEU A 166 -3.16 -6.74 -3.16
N CYS A 167 -3.21 -5.73 -4.03
CA CYS A 167 -4.18 -4.62 -3.94
C CYS A 167 -4.74 -4.30 -5.32
N LEU A 168 -6.06 -4.12 -5.42
CA LEU A 168 -6.69 -3.64 -6.64
C LEU A 168 -6.81 -2.11 -6.59
N ILE A 169 -5.97 -1.40 -7.32
CA ILE A 169 -5.90 0.06 -7.32
C ILE A 169 -6.82 0.64 -8.38
N THR A 170 -7.59 1.66 -8.01
CA THR A 170 -8.55 2.34 -8.89
C THR A 170 -8.22 3.81 -9.10
N GLU A 171 -7.71 4.49 -8.07
CA GLU A 171 -7.39 5.92 -8.14
C GLU A 171 -6.09 6.22 -7.38
N VAL A 172 -5.29 7.14 -7.91
CA VAL A 172 -4.22 7.80 -7.16
C VAL A 172 -4.52 9.29 -7.10
N SER A 173 -4.37 9.89 -5.93
CA SER A 173 -4.72 11.26 -5.63
C SER A 173 -3.49 12.00 -5.11
N ILE A 174 -3.16 13.15 -5.70
CA ILE A 174 -1.99 13.96 -5.33
C ILE A 174 -2.42 15.38 -4.97
N HIS A 175 -1.88 15.93 -3.88
CA HIS A 175 -2.09 17.32 -3.48
C HIS A 175 -0.77 18.10 -3.61
N PRO A 176 -0.60 18.93 -4.65
CA PRO A 176 0.55 19.84 -4.76
C PRO A 176 0.57 20.87 -3.64
N PHE A 177 1.76 21.15 -3.10
CA PHE A 177 1.88 22.11 -2.01
C PHE A 177 1.98 23.55 -2.53
N GLN A 178 1.25 24.44 -1.86
CA GLN A 178 1.40 25.88 -2.00
C GLN A 178 2.25 26.43 -0.87
N ALA A 179 3.39 27.03 -1.22
CA ALA A 179 4.27 27.68 -0.25
C ALA A 179 3.69 29.03 0.18
N TYR A 180 2.64 28.99 0.99
CA TYR A 180 1.94 30.17 1.53
C TYR A 180 2.82 31.07 2.41
N PHE A 181 4.01 30.60 2.79
CA PHE A 181 5.01 31.39 3.53
C PHE A 181 5.99 32.14 2.61
N GLN A 182 5.90 31.94 1.29
CA GLN A 182 6.69 32.65 0.29
C GLN A 182 5.85 33.73 -0.41
N ARG A 183 6.54 34.77 -0.92
CA ARG A 183 5.89 35.85 -1.67
C ARG A 183 5.18 35.30 -2.91
N GLY A 184 3.93 35.71 -3.12
CA GLY A 184 3.12 35.24 -4.25
C GLY A 184 2.47 33.87 -4.06
N HIS A 185 2.78 33.17 -2.96
CA HIS A 185 2.25 31.85 -2.62
C HIS A 185 2.38 30.83 -3.77
N PRO A 186 3.61 30.60 -4.28
CA PRO A 186 3.85 29.72 -5.42
C PRO A 186 3.39 28.28 -5.13
N ILE A 187 2.91 27.61 -6.17
CA ILE A 187 2.55 26.19 -6.14
C ILE A 187 3.64 25.42 -6.86
N TYR A 188 4.32 24.54 -6.14
CA TYR A 188 5.41 23.73 -6.68
C TYR A 188 4.86 22.40 -7.18
N SER A 189 4.16 22.42 -8.32
CA SER A 189 3.65 21.21 -8.95
C SER A 189 4.51 20.78 -10.14
N SER A 190 4.10 19.69 -10.77
CA SER A 190 4.62 19.23 -12.05
C SER A 190 3.60 19.44 -13.17
N HIS A 191 3.99 19.25 -14.42
CA HIS A 191 3.07 19.25 -15.55
C HIS A 191 2.30 17.93 -15.65
N TYR A 192 2.97 16.81 -15.37
CA TYR A 192 2.37 15.50 -15.45
C TYR A 192 2.80 14.59 -14.30
N VAL A 193 1.93 13.64 -13.96
CA VAL A 193 2.23 12.54 -13.04
C VAL A 193 2.01 11.20 -13.73
N ARG A 194 2.84 10.21 -13.39
CA ARG A 194 2.71 8.82 -13.85
C ARG A 194 2.84 7.87 -12.66
N PHE A 195 2.14 6.75 -12.71
CA PHE A 195 2.11 5.75 -11.65
C PHE A 195 2.67 4.42 -12.15
N ARG A 196 3.53 3.79 -11.36
CA ARG A 196 3.99 2.41 -11.61
C ARG A 196 3.66 1.53 -10.41
N LEU A 197 3.14 0.34 -10.69
CA LEU A 197 2.80 -0.66 -9.67
C LEU A 197 3.68 -1.89 -9.88
N GLY A 198 4.11 -2.53 -8.79
CA GLY A 198 5.03 -3.65 -8.88
C GLY A 198 5.48 -4.23 -7.55
N HIS A 199 6.62 -4.92 -7.60
CA HIS A 199 7.21 -5.66 -6.49
C HIS A 199 8.70 -5.33 -6.33
N GLU A 200 9.21 -5.54 -5.12
CA GLU A 200 10.64 -5.53 -4.82
C GLU A 200 11.29 -6.85 -5.27
N LYS A 201 12.53 -6.80 -5.75
CA LYS A 201 13.30 -8.00 -6.09
C LYS A 201 13.75 -8.71 -4.82
N ASP A 202 13.67 -10.05 -4.79
CA ASP A 202 14.07 -10.87 -3.63
C ASP A 202 15.53 -10.63 -3.16
N ASN A 203 16.42 -10.26 -4.09
CA ASN A 203 17.82 -9.95 -3.79
C ASN A 203 18.13 -8.44 -3.71
N SER A 204 17.11 -7.60 -3.53
CA SER A 204 17.30 -6.19 -3.21
C SER A 204 18.13 -6.10 -1.92
N PRO A 205 19.34 -5.50 -1.94
CA PRO A 205 20.07 -5.29 -0.70
C PRO A 205 19.17 -4.47 0.22
N HIS A 206 18.73 -5.07 1.34
CA HIS A 206 17.99 -4.37 2.39
C HIS A 206 18.85 -3.18 2.82
N TYR A 207 18.51 -2.00 2.30
CA TYR A 207 19.16 -0.76 2.67
C TYR A 207 18.71 -0.44 4.09
N ASN A 208 19.47 -0.95 5.06
CA ASN A 208 19.43 -0.44 6.42
C ASN A 208 19.84 1.04 6.36
N ASN A 209 18.85 1.94 6.49
CA ASN A 209 18.93 3.34 6.94
C ASN A 209 20.23 4.14 6.65
N SER A 210 20.82 3.98 5.46
CA SER A 210 21.91 4.83 4.99
C SER A 210 21.42 5.61 3.79
N GLN A 211 20.60 6.60 4.11
CA GLN A 211 20.28 7.74 3.26
C GLN A 211 21.51 8.63 3.12
N ASP A 212 22.66 8.09 2.70
CA ASP A 212 23.90 8.84 2.54
C ASP A 212 24.92 8.02 1.77
N LYS A 213 24.77 8.02 0.45
CA LYS A 213 25.91 8.00 -0.47
C LYS A 213 25.44 8.65 -1.75
N LYS A 214 26.09 9.76 -2.11
CA LYS A 214 26.08 10.35 -3.46
C LYS A 214 26.49 9.26 -4.45
N GLY A 215 25.54 8.45 -4.89
CA GLY A 215 25.73 7.49 -5.97
C GLY A 215 25.92 8.25 -7.28
N GLU A 216 26.72 7.69 -8.18
CA GLU A 216 27.05 8.27 -9.47
C GLU A 216 25.81 8.72 -10.27
N PRO A 217 25.90 9.84 -11.01
CA PRO A 217 24.82 10.32 -11.84
C PRO A 217 24.64 9.39 -13.04
N GLY A 218 23.62 8.53 -13.02
CA GLY A 218 23.31 7.73 -14.22
C GLY A 218 22.17 6.74 -14.13
N LYS A 219 21.90 6.13 -12.96
CA LYS A 219 20.75 5.24 -12.77
C LYS A 219 20.18 5.44 -11.38
N SER A 220 18.91 5.86 -11.29
CA SER A 220 18.25 5.98 -10.00
C SER A 220 18.19 4.58 -9.36
N SER A 221 18.61 4.45 -8.11
CA SER A 221 18.63 3.16 -7.40
C SER A 221 17.23 2.55 -7.19
N ILE A 222 16.15 3.29 -7.51
CA ILE A 222 14.79 2.77 -7.55
C ILE A 222 14.60 1.85 -8.77
N GLU A 223 15.10 2.20 -9.95
CA GLU A 223 14.91 1.36 -11.14
C GLU A 223 15.63 0.02 -11.04
N SER A 224 16.70 -0.09 -10.24
CA SER A 224 17.44 -1.34 -10.09
C SER A 224 16.79 -2.35 -9.16
N ASN A 225 16.02 -1.91 -8.15
CA ASN A 225 15.59 -2.77 -7.03
C ASN A 225 14.14 -3.27 -7.16
N TYR A 226 13.35 -2.66 -8.04
CA TYR A 226 11.93 -2.98 -8.22
C TYR A 226 11.67 -3.49 -9.64
N VAL A 227 10.60 -4.28 -9.78
CA VAL A 227 10.05 -4.73 -11.05
C VAL A 227 8.66 -4.16 -11.18
N TRP A 228 8.45 -3.33 -12.20
CA TRP A 228 7.18 -2.66 -12.48
C TRP A 228 6.36 -3.51 -13.45
N THR A 229 5.20 -3.99 -13.01
CA THR A 229 4.28 -4.81 -13.82
C THR A 229 3.19 -3.96 -14.49
N TYR A 230 3.01 -2.73 -14.03
CA TYR A 230 2.12 -1.76 -14.63
C TYR A 230 2.75 -0.37 -14.66
N THR A 231 2.46 0.39 -15.71
CA THR A 231 2.81 1.81 -15.85
C THR A 231 1.62 2.53 -16.48
N SER A 232 1.12 3.57 -15.82
CA SER A 232 0.00 4.35 -16.31
C SER A 232 0.39 5.26 -17.47
N GLN A 233 -0.61 5.82 -18.15
CA GLN A 233 -0.42 7.04 -18.94
C GLN A 233 0.05 8.20 -18.06
N GLU A 234 0.56 9.26 -18.70
CA GLU A 234 0.85 10.53 -18.02
C GLU A 234 -0.45 11.31 -17.83
N PHE A 235 -0.75 11.69 -16.59
CA PHE A 235 -1.90 12.52 -16.26
C PHE A 235 -1.47 13.96 -16.06
N SER A 236 -2.18 14.91 -16.66
CA SER A 236 -1.89 16.33 -16.45
C SER A 236 -2.22 16.78 -15.03
N MET A 237 -1.29 17.47 -14.38
CA MET A 237 -1.49 18.07 -13.07
C MET A 237 -1.90 19.54 -13.19
N ALA A 238 -2.96 19.92 -12.48
CA ALA A 238 -3.33 21.31 -12.32
C ALA A 238 -2.36 22.03 -11.37
N GLN A 239 -2.18 23.33 -11.57
CA GLN A 239 -1.33 24.17 -10.72
C GLN A 239 -2.17 24.75 -9.57
N GLU A 240 -2.78 23.87 -8.77
CA GLU A 240 -3.77 24.21 -7.75
C GLU A 240 -3.48 23.49 -6.42
N ASN A 241 -3.66 24.21 -5.31
CA ASN A 241 -3.48 23.70 -3.94
C ASN A 241 -4.68 22.89 -3.46
N ARG A 242 -4.96 21.76 -4.11
CA ARG A 242 -6.01 20.83 -3.70
C ARG A 242 -5.63 19.41 -4.07
N LEU A 243 -6.30 18.44 -3.44
CA LEU A 243 -6.22 17.04 -3.83
C LEU A 243 -6.78 16.87 -5.25
N GLN A 244 -5.95 16.33 -6.14
CA GLN A 244 -6.26 16.04 -7.53
C GLN A 244 -6.32 14.54 -7.72
N SER A 245 -7.48 14.05 -8.14
CA SER A 245 -7.78 12.63 -8.33
C SER A 245 -7.47 12.17 -9.76
N PHE A 246 -6.69 11.10 -9.88
CA PHE A 246 -6.31 10.47 -11.14
C PHE A 246 -6.85 9.04 -11.17
N GLN A 247 -8.00 8.87 -11.83
CA GLN A 247 -8.63 7.58 -12.03
C GLN A 247 -7.86 6.77 -13.08
N LEU A 248 -7.55 5.51 -12.75
CA LEU A 248 -6.96 4.59 -13.72
C LEU A 248 -8.02 4.19 -14.76
N PRO A 249 -7.64 4.02 -16.04
CA PRO A 249 -8.60 3.64 -17.09
C PRO A 249 -9.35 2.33 -16.80
N GLU A 250 -8.69 1.42 -16.09
CA GLU A 250 -9.23 0.18 -15.55
C GLU A 250 -8.60 -0.08 -14.18
N PRO A 251 -9.30 -0.76 -13.26
CA PRO A 251 -8.72 -1.19 -11.99
C PRO A 251 -7.49 -2.07 -12.21
N VAL A 252 -6.38 -1.78 -11.53
CA VAL A 252 -5.11 -2.50 -11.71
C VAL A 252 -4.80 -3.32 -10.48
N LEU A 253 -4.57 -4.62 -10.67
CA LEU A 253 -4.11 -5.50 -9.60
C LEU A 253 -2.59 -5.32 -9.41
N CYS A 254 -2.20 -4.63 -8.35
CA CYS A 254 -0.81 -4.51 -7.92
C CYS A 254 -0.35 -5.80 -7.24
N ILE A 255 0.66 -6.45 -7.81
CA ILE A 255 1.31 -7.65 -7.28
C ILE A 255 2.66 -7.25 -6.70
N GLY A 256 2.85 -7.51 -5.41
CA GLY A 256 4.00 -7.18 -4.55
C GLY A 256 3.86 -5.92 -3.71
N GLY A 257 2.82 -5.12 -3.92
CA GLY A 257 2.46 -4.04 -3.01
C GLY A 257 3.34 -2.79 -3.03
N TYR A 258 3.93 -2.41 -4.16
CA TYR A 258 4.70 -1.16 -4.28
C TYR A 258 4.12 -0.22 -5.35
N LEU A 259 4.09 1.07 -5.04
CA LEU A 259 3.70 2.15 -5.93
C LEU A 259 4.82 3.18 -6.06
N LEU A 260 5.20 3.50 -7.29
CA LEU A 260 6.03 4.66 -7.63
C LEU A 260 5.16 5.75 -8.26
N VAL A 261 5.19 6.94 -7.67
CA VAL A 261 4.63 8.17 -8.24
C VAL A 261 5.77 8.92 -8.91
N GLU A 262 5.71 9.14 -10.21
CA GLU A 262 6.70 9.92 -10.97
C GLU A 262 6.12 11.29 -11.35
N PHE A 263 6.83 12.35 -11.02
CA PHE A 263 6.51 13.73 -11.38
C PHE A 263 7.38 14.19 -12.55
N LEU A 264 6.72 14.68 -13.60
CA LEU A 264 7.35 14.99 -14.88
C LEU A 264 7.08 16.44 -15.28
N GLY A 265 8.13 17.15 -15.66
CA GLY A 265 8.04 18.56 -16.08
C GLY A 265 7.82 19.50 -14.89
N ARG A 266 8.89 20.03 -14.32
CA ARG A 266 8.80 21.01 -13.22
C ARG A 266 8.26 22.35 -13.74
N VAL A 267 7.40 23.00 -12.95
CA VAL A 267 6.69 24.22 -13.39
C VAL A 267 7.23 25.48 -12.72
N GLN A 268 7.41 25.45 -11.40
CA GLN A 268 7.63 26.64 -10.59
C GLN A 268 9.07 26.74 -10.10
N THR A 269 9.67 27.93 -10.23
CA THR A 269 10.97 28.24 -9.63
C THR A 269 10.83 28.89 -8.26
N GLN A 270 11.79 28.64 -7.38
CA GLN A 270 11.93 29.39 -6.13
C GLN A 270 12.67 30.70 -6.40
N GLU A 271 12.21 31.81 -5.79
CA GLU A 271 12.77 33.15 -6.03
C GLU A 271 14.20 33.30 -5.50
N MET A 272 14.55 32.57 -4.43
CA MET A 272 15.83 32.71 -3.73
C MET A 272 17.03 32.23 -4.57
N ASP A 273 16.85 31.18 -5.37
CA ASP A 273 17.91 30.53 -6.12
C ASP A 273 17.62 30.35 -7.63
N GLY A 274 16.39 30.64 -8.06
CA GLY A 274 15.95 30.48 -9.45
C GLY A 274 15.84 29.03 -9.92
N GLN A 275 15.83 28.06 -9.00
CA GLN A 275 15.73 26.63 -9.34
C GLN A 275 14.29 26.12 -9.31
N TYR A 276 14.02 25.08 -10.07
CA TYR A 276 12.72 24.41 -10.12
C TYR A 276 12.57 23.35 -9.03
N TYR A 277 11.47 23.44 -8.29
CA TYR A 277 11.12 22.54 -7.21
C TYR A 277 9.77 21.86 -7.48
N ILE A 278 9.57 20.69 -6.87
CA ILE A 278 8.28 20.02 -6.75
C ILE A 278 8.03 19.79 -5.27
N CYS A 279 6.84 20.19 -4.81
CA CYS A 279 6.40 19.99 -3.43
C CYS A 279 5.03 19.33 -3.40
N VAL A 280 4.86 18.32 -2.55
CA VAL A 280 3.62 17.53 -2.43
C VAL A 280 3.21 17.50 -0.96
N SER A 281 1.98 17.91 -0.68
CA SER A 281 1.39 17.87 0.67
C SER A 281 0.88 16.49 1.04
N HIS A 282 0.20 15.82 0.10
CA HIS A 282 -0.47 14.57 0.38
C HIS A 282 -0.51 13.66 -0.85
N VAL A 283 -0.33 12.36 -0.61
CA VAL A 283 -0.59 11.30 -1.59
C VAL A 283 -1.59 10.32 -0.98
N LYS A 284 -2.62 9.99 -1.74
CA LYS A 284 -3.64 9.01 -1.39
C LYS A 284 -3.79 8.01 -2.53
N VAL A 285 -3.98 6.74 -2.20
CA VAL A 285 -4.22 5.67 -3.19
C VAL A 285 -5.49 4.97 -2.79
N GLU A 286 -6.50 4.97 -3.65
CA GLU A 286 -7.76 4.28 -3.40
C GLU A 286 -7.81 2.96 -4.15
N GLY A 287 -8.20 1.92 -3.43
CA GLY A 287 -8.30 0.59 -3.97
C GLY A 287 -8.84 -0.39 -2.94
N ARG A 288 -8.74 -1.68 -3.27
CA ARG A 288 -9.20 -2.78 -2.43
C ARG A 288 -7.99 -3.61 -2.01
N SER A 289 -7.68 -3.62 -0.72
CA SER A 289 -6.64 -4.49 -0.18
C SER A 289 -7.16 -5.92 -0.07
N LEU A 290 -6.36 -6.89 -0.51
CA LEU A 290 -6.67 -8.31 -0.38
C LEU A 290 -5.84 -9.00 0.72
N ALA A 291 -5.08 -8.21 1.49
CA ALA A 291 -4.11 -8.68 2.49
C ALA A 291 -4.72 -9.54 3.61
N LYS A 292 -6.02 -9.40 3.89
CA LYS A 292 -6.74 -10.20 4.90
C LYS A 292 -6.94 -11.65 4.45
N SER A 293 -7.10 -11.87 3.15
CA SER A 293 -7.41 -13.19 2.56
C SER A 293 -6.22 -13.81 1.85
N PHE A 294 -5.31 -12.99 1.32
CA PHE A 294 -4.24 -13.44 0.43
C PHE A 294 -2.88 -12.84 0.76
N ARG A 295 -1.83 -13.58 0.39
CA ARG A 295 -0.43 -13.15 0.32
C ARG A 295 0.18 -13.61 -0.99
N VAL A 296 1.12 -12.84 -1.50
CA VAL A 296 1.97 -13.19 -2.65
C VAL A 296 3.23 -13.86 -2.13
N GLU A 297 3.61 -15.00 -2.69
CA GLU A 297 4.78 -15.77 -2.29
C GLU A 297 5.71 -16.01 -3.49
N ASN A 298 6.99 -15.70 -3.33
CA ASN A 298 8.08 -15.95 -4.30
C ASN A 298 7.73 -15.52 -5.74
N VAL A 299 7.85 -14.22 -6.03
CA VAL A 299 7.68 -13.73 -7.40
C VAL A 299 8.94 -14.07 -8.20
N ASP A 300 8.81 -14.91 -9.23
CA ASP A 300 9.93 -15.30 -10.07
C ASP A 300 10.29 -14.23 -11.12
N ASP A 301 11.41 -14.42 -11.82
CA ASP A 301 11.89 -13.51 -12.87
C ASP A 301 10.90 -13.36 -14.05
N ASN A 302 9.96 -14.29 -14.21
CA ASN A 302 8.90 -14.23 -15.23
C ASN A 302 7.62 -13.57 -14.71
N GLY A 303 7.62 -13.10 -13.46
CA GLY A 303 6.49 -12.47 -12.78
C GLY A 303 5.43 -13.48 -12.31
N LYS A 304 5.72 -14.77 -12.32
CA LYS A 304 4.86 -15.79 -11.72
C LYS A 304 5.01 -15.80 -10.21
N PHE A 305 3.95 -16.17 -9.50
CA PHE A 305 3.95 -16.16 -8.04
C PHE A 305 3.00 -17.21 -7.44
N GLY A 306 3.30 -17.63 -6.21
CA GLY A 306 2.39 -18.41 -5.38
C GLY A 306 1.32 -17.51 -4.76
N LEU A 307 0.06 -17.92 -4.84
CA LEU A 307 -1.05 -17.26 -4.14
C LEU A 307 -1.34 -18.02 -2.85
N LYS A 308 -0.93 -17.44 -1.72
CA LYS A 308 -1.19 -18.01 -0.40
C LYS A 308 -2.51 -17.51 0.15
N VAL A 309 -3.44 -18.41 0.43
CA VAL A 309 -4.72 -18.13 1.07
C VAL A 309 -4.54 -18.17 2.59
N LEU A 310 -4.76 -17.02 3.23
CA LEU A 310 -4.70 -16.86 4.67
C LEU A 310 -6.04 -17.21 5.33
N SER A 311 -7.14 -16.85 4.68
CA SER A 311 -8.49 -17.07 5.20
C SER A 311 -9.50 -17.15 4.06
N TYR A 312 -10.50 -18.03 4.23
CA TYR A 312 -11.67 -18.11 3.36
C TYR A 312 -12.85 -17.27 3.85
N ASN A 313 -12.63 -16.48 4.91
CA ASN A 313 -13.66 -15.58 5.40
C ASN A 313 -13.99 -14.51 4.36
N ASP A 314 -15.26 -14.15 4.34
CA ASP A 314 -15.76 -13.06 3.53
C ASP A 314 -15.07 -11.75 3.94
N PRO A 315 -14.45 -11.01 2.99
CA PRO A 315 -13.82 -9.72 3.28
C PRO A 315 -14.76 -8.77 4.02
N LYS A 316 -16.06 -8.75 3.68
CA LYS A 316 -17.06 -7.91 4.35
C LYS A 316 -17.29 -8.32 5.81
N LYS A 317 -17.29 -9.62 6.09
CA LYS A 317 -17.46 -10.12 7.47
C LYS A 317 -16.23 -9.89 8.32
N MET A 318 -15.04 -9.90 7.72
CA MET A 318 -13.81 -9.60 8.45
C MET A 318 -13.79 -8.14 8.89
N GLU A 319 -14.32 -7.21 8.10
CA GLU A 319 -14.44 -5.80 8.53
C GLU A 319 -15.45 -5.59 9.66
N GLU A 320 -16.60 -6.28 9.61
CA GLU A 320 -17.55 -6.24 10.73
C GLU A 320 -16.89 -6.75 12.03
N MET A 321 -16.13 -7.85 11.94
CA MET A 321 -15.37 -8.37 13.08
C MET A 321 -14.26 -7.43 13.55
N ASP A 322 -13.53 -6.78 12.63
CA ASP A 322 -12.45 -5.86 12.98
C ASP A 322 -13.00 -4.54 13.56
N ALA A 323 -14.17 -4.07 13.10
CA ALA A 323 -14.86 -2.92 13.68
C ALA A 323 -15.38 -3.21 15.10
N GLU A 324 -15.81 -4.45 15.36
CA GLU A 324 -16.19 -4.92 16.70
C GLU A 324 -14.95 -5.15 17.61
N ALA A 325 -13.87 -5.75 17.09
CA ALA A 325 -12.65 -6.02 17.84
C ALA A 325 -11.79 -4.75 18.08
N GLY A 326 -11.90 -3.75 17.19
CA GLY A 326 -11.28 -2.43 17.33
C GLY A 326 -11.85 -1.59 18.47
N GLN A 327 -12.93 -2.05 19.12
CA GLN A 327 -13.35 -1.50 20.42
C GLN A 327 -12.51 -2.02 21.59
N ASP A 328 -11.72 -3.08 21.41
CA ASP A 328 -10.99 -3.73 22.52
C ASP A 328 -9.47 -3.92 22.34
N MET A 329 -8.87 -3.83 21.15
CA MET A 329 -7.39 -3.92 21.02
C MET A 329 -6.83 -3.15 19.81
N ASP A 330 -6.04 -2.11 20.10
CA ASP A 330 -5.44 -1.16 19.14
C ASP A 330 -4.07 -1.68 18.61
N ALA A 331 -4.07 -2.68 17.73
CA ALA A 331 -2.83 -3.24 17.18
C ALA A 331 -2.22 -2.39 16.04
N GLU A 332 -3.04 -1.62 15.31
CA GLU A 332 -2.56 -0.61 14.34
C GLU A 332 -1.96 0.63 15.04
N ALA A 333 -2.22 0.82 16.33
CA ALA A 333 -1.62 1.88 17.11
C ALA A 333 -0.10 1.76 17.19
N GLY A 334 0.51 0.57 17.14
CA GLY A 334 1.96 0.42 17.29
C GLY A 334 2.77 1.04 16.14
N GLN A 335 2.38 0.79 14.89
CA GLN A 335 3.05 1.40 13.73
C GLN A 335 2.66 2.88 13.58
N SER A 336 1.41 3.23 13.88
CA SER A 336 0.97 4.63 13.89
C SER A 336 1.66 5.46 14.98
N GLN A 337 1.90 4.89 16.16
CA GLN A 337 2.62 5.54 17.27
C GLN A 337 4.10 5.74 16.96
N LEU A 338 4.78 4.77 16.33
CA LEU A 338 6.17 4.95 15.91
C LEU A 338 6.29 6.01 14.80
N ARG A 339 5.39 6.00 13.80
CA ARG A 339 5.32 7.08 12.79
C ARG A 339 5.03 8.44 13.42
N ASN A 340 4.09 8.50 14.35
CA ASN A 340 3.78 9.71 15.10
C ASN A 340 4.99 10.17 15.91
N LEU A 341 5.79 9.26 16.47
CA LEU A 341 7.03 9.58 17.18
C LEU A 341 8.12 10.12 16.26
N GLU A 342 8.31 9.55 15.07
CA GLU A 342 9.24 10.09 14.08
C GLU A 342 8.78 11.46 13.55
N GLN A 343 7.50 11.62 13.25
CA GLN A 343 6.92 12.92 12.89
C GLN A 343 7.02 13.92 14.04
N LEU A 344 6.78 13.50 15.29
CA LEU A 344 6.91 14.34 16.49
C LEU A 344 8.37 14.71 16.74
N LEU A 345 9.32 13.78 16.59
CA LEU A 345 10.75 14.06 16.62
C LEU A 345 11.12 15.06 15.53
N ASN A 346 10.63 14.87 14.30
CA ASN A 346 10.86 15.82 13.21
C ASN A 346 10.24 17.20 13.52
N LEU A 347 9.10 17.26 14.21
CA LEU A 347 8.48 18.49 14.72
C LEU A 347 9.31 19.15 15.83
N LEU A 348 9.87 18.37 16.75
CA LEU A 348 10.75 18.84 17.82
C LEU A 348 12.09 19.35 17.27
N HIS A 349 12.60 18.78 16.18
CA HIS A 349 13.76 19.32 15.47
C HIS A 349 13.45 20.63 14.73
N ARG A 350 12.19 20.88 14.33
CA ARG A 350 11.77 22.14 13.68
C ARG A 350 11.59 23.30 14.66
N HIS A 351 11.30 22.99 15.92
CA HIS A 351 11.22 23.96 17.01
C HIS A 351 11.88 23.33 18.24
N PRO A 352 13.18 23.59 18.51
CA PRO A 352 13.69 23.38 19.85
C PRO A 352 12.73 24.13 20.75
N LEU A 353 12.11 23.43 21.69
CA LEU A 353 11.37 24.12 22.74
C LEU A 353 12.35 25.17 23.27
N ASP A 354 11.97 26.45 23.20
CA ASP A 354 12.51 27.43 24.14
C ASP A 354 12.13 26.85 25.50
N VAL A 355 13.00 25.99 26.03
CA VAL A 355 13.01 25.60 27.42
C VAL A 355 13.34 26.91 28.10
N VAL A 356 12.28 27.66 28.41
CA VAL A 356 12.29 28.56 29.55
C VAL A 356 12.81 27.67 30.66
N ASP A 357 14.06 27.90 31.06
CA ASP A 357 14.67 27.30 32.23
C ASP A 357 13.64 27.41 33.34
N TYR A 358 12.95 26.31 33.61
CA TYR A 358 12.18 26.17 34.81
C TYR A 358 13.25 26.06 35.89
N VAL A 359 13.69 27.22 36.37
CA VAL A 359 14.42 27.35 37.62
C VAL A 359 13.49 26.72 38.65
N TRP A 360 13.82 25.48 39.00
CA TRP A 360 13.29 24.84 40.18
C TRP A 360 13.51 25.83 41.33
N PRO A 361 12.48 26.22 42.09
CA PRO A 361 12.72 27.00 43.30
C PRO A 361 13.69 26.18 44.13
N ASP A 362 14.88 26.73 44.39
CA ASP A 362 15.87 26.10 45.26
C ASP A 362 15.13 25.64 46.51
N GLU A 363 15.10 24.33 46.70
CA GLU A 363 14.63 23.74 47.94
C GLU A 363 15.48 24.36 49.04
N SER A 364 14.81 25.13 49.89
CA SER A 364 15.37 25.69 51.09
C SER A 364 16.05 24.57 51.86
N ASP A 365 17.38 24.66 51.98
CA ASP A 365 18.17 23.86 52.91
C ASP A 365 17.63 24.12 54.33
N ASP A 366 16.76 23.22 54.78
CA ASP A 366 16.45 23.01 56.18
C ASP A 366 17.70 22.37 56.83
N GLU A 367 18.73 23.18 57.06
CA GLU A 367 19.84 22.81 57.93
C GLU A 367 19.37 22.90 59.38
N TYR A 368 19.15 21.72 59.94
CA TYR A 368 18.98 21.46 61.36
C TYR A 368 20.09 22.13 62.16
N ALA A 369 19.75 23.22 62.85
CA ALA A 369 20.57 23.80 63.91
C ALA A 369 20.53 22.86 65.13
N GLU A 370 21.48 21.93 65.19
CA GLU A 370 21.89 21.30 66.45
C GLU A 370 22.88 22.22 67.17
N SER A 371 22.46 22.58 68.37
CA SER A 371 23.17 23.28 69.43
C SER A 371 24.47 22.60 69.82
N GLU A 372 25.59 23.33 69.85
CA GLU A 372 26.61 23.13 70.89
C GLU A 372 27.20 24.47 71.34
N ASP A 373 27.18 24.62 72.66
CA ASP A 373 27.65 25.74 73.47
C ASP A 373 29.14 26.02 73.27
N GLU A 374 29.53 27.29 73.12
CA GLU A 374 30.74 27.81 73.78
C GLU A 374 30.54 29.26 74.22
N ALA A 375 31.01 29.52 75.44
CA ALA A 375 30.80 30.72 76.23
C ALA A 375 31.64 31.93 75.77
N GLU A 376 31.07 33.12 75.91
CA GLU A 376 31.75 34.43 75.94
C GLU A 376 32.72 34.55 77.14
N PRO A 377 33.76 35.43 77.13
CA PRO A 377 33.83 36.72 76.43
C PRO A 377 35.05 36.98 75.52
#